data_AF-A0AA43F829-F1
#
_entry.id   AF-A0AA43F829-F1
#
_cell.length_a   1.000
_cell.length_b   1.000
_cell.length_c   1.000
_cell.angle_alpha   90.00
_cell.angle_beta   90.00
_cell.angle_gamma   90.00
#
_symmetry.space_group_name_H-M   'P 1'
#
loop_
_entity.id
_entity.type
_entity.pdbx_description
1 polymer ?
#
loop_
_entity_poly.entity_id
_entity_poly.type
_entity_poly.pdbx_seq_one_letter_code
_entity_poly.pdbx_strand_id
1 'polypeptide(L)'
;MNSTRTDRQVEIVRLTQTAVEAARLGQWDVVIECYRERGVLLELAGTPVSETQEVLKLDRYVCDQVQTTQAVLTSLLGQATVTRHRLQGLRQRLGVPDSAPETMSVEA
;
A
#
# COMPACT_ATOMS: atom_id res chain seq x y z
N MET A 1 30.90 -14.95 -14.80
CA MET A 1 29.45 -15.11 -14.54
C MET A 1 29.02 -14.77 -13.10
N ASN A 2 29.92 -14.32 -12.20
CA ASN A 2 29.53 -13.99 -10.82
C ASN A 2 29.07 -12.54 -10.60
N SER A 3 29.56 -11.54 -11.36
CA SER A 3 29.14 -10.13 -11.20
C SER A 3 27.64 -9.93 -11.36
N THR A 4 27.04 -10.49 -12.43
CA THR A 4 25.62 -10.32 -12.72
C THR A 4 24.68 -10.88 -11.65
N ARG A 5 25.14 -11.84 -10.83
CA ARG A 5 24.35 -12.38 -9.70
C ARG A 5 24.46 -11.46 -8.49
N THR A 6 25.66 -10.96 -8.19
CA THR A 6 25.90 -10.02 -7.10
C THR A 6 25.20 -8.68 -7.36
N ASP A 7 25.22 -8.19 -8.59
CA ASP A 7 24.56 -6.92 -8.97
C ASP A 7 23.05 -7.01 -8.75
N ARG A 8 22.42 -8.13 -9.11
CA ARG A 8 21.00 -8.38 -8.86
C ARG A 8 20.68 -8.48 -7.37
N GLN A 9 21.56 -9.09 -6.57
CA GLN A 9 21.37 -9.16 -5.12
C GLN A 9 21.37 -7.76 -4.50
N VAL A 10 22.32 -6.93 -4.88
CA VAL A 10 22.42 -5.53 -4.42
C VAL A 10 21.15 -4.77 -4.82
N GLU A 11 20.68 -4.97 -6.04
CA GLU A 11 19.48 -4.33 -6.55
C GLU A 11 18.20 -4.76 -5.81
N ILE A 12 18.04 -6.06 -5.52
CA ILE A 12 16.92 -6.58 -4.71
C ILE A 12 16.89 -5.93 -3.33
N VAL A 13 18.05 -5.79 -2.68
CA VAL A 13 18.16 -5.12 -1.38
C VAL A 13 17.76 -3.65 -1.49
N ARG A 14 18.28 -2.95 -2.52
CA ARG A 14 17.95 -1.54 -2.78
C ARG A 14 16.45 -1.33 -2.98
N LEU A 15 15.83 -2.11 -3.86
CA LEU A 15 14.38 -2.04 -4.12
C LEU A 15 13.56 -2.29 -2.85
N THR A 16 13.99 -3.25 -2.02
CA THR A 16 13.28 -3.56 -0.76
C THR A 16 13.42 -2.42 0.26
N GLN A 17 14.58 -1.77 0.34
CA GLN A 17 14.77 -0.58 1.18
C GLN A 17 13.93 0.61 0.68
N THR A 18 13.89 0.84 -0.63
CA THR A 18 13.04 1.88 -1.23
C THR A 18 11.55 1.61 -0.95
N ALA A 19 11.11 0.36 -1.05
CA ALA A 19 9.74 -0.03 -0.71
C ALA A 19 9.41 0.26 0.77
N VAL A 20 10.35 0.03 1.69
CA VAL A 20 10.18 0.34 3.12
C VAL A 20 9.97 1.84 3.34
N GLU A 21 10.80 2.70 2.75
CA GLU A 21 10.65 4.15 2.90
C GLU A 21 9.36 4.65 2.23
N ALA A 22 9.01 4.11 1.06
CA ALA A 22 7.75 4.43 0.40
C ALA A 22 6.53 4.02 1.26
N ALA A 23 6.57 2.83 1.87
CA ALA A 23 5.50 2.35 2.76
C ALA A 23 5.36 3.25 4.00
N ARG A 24 6.46 3.73 4.58
CA ARG A 24 6.44 4.70 5.70
C ARG A 24 5.75 6.01 5.34
N LEU A 25 5.94 6.46 4.10
CA LEU A 25 5.35 7.68 3.57
C LEU A 25 3.93 7.47 3.00
N GLY A 26 3.41 6.24 3.01
CA GLY A 26 2.11 5.90 2.41
C GLY A 26 2.10 5.97 0.87
N GLN A 27 3.27 5.92 0.23
CA GLN A 27 3.44 5.99 -1.23
C GLN A 27 3.26 4.61 -1.86
N TRP A 28 2.03 4.09 -1.84
CA TRP A 28 1.74 2.70 -2.23
C TRP A 28 2.05 2.38 -3.69
N ASP A 29 1.92 3.35 -4.61
CA ASP A 29 2.28 3.15 -6.02
C ASP A 29 3.77 2.85 -6.18
N VAL A 30 4.62 3.54 -5.41
CA VAL A 30 6.07 3.30 -5.40
C VAL A 30 6.39 1.94 -4.80
N VAL A 31 5.68 1.53 -3.74
CA VAL A 31 5.82 0.18 -3.16
C VAL A 31 5.52 -0.88 -4.22
N ILE A 32 4.41 -0.73 -4.96
CA ILE A 32 4.01 -1.66 -6.02
C ILE A 32 5.09 -1.74 -7.11
N GLU A 33 5.61 -0.60 -7.56
CA GLU A 33 6.65 -0.59 -8.59
C GLU A 33 7.94 -1.27 -8.12
N CYS A 34 8.37 -1.01 -6.88
CA CYS A 34 9.54 -1.68 -6.30
C CYS A 34 9.38 -3.22 -6.30
N TYR A 35 8.21 -3.73 -5.90
CA TYR A 35 7.95 -5.18 -5.89
C TYR A 35 7.80 -5.75 -7.31
N ARG A 36 7.28 -4.97 -8.27
CA ARG A 36 7.23 -5.37 -9.69
C ARG A 36 8.64 -5.53 -10.25
N GLU A 37 9.49 -4.52 -10.12
CA GLU A 37 10.89 -4.58 -10.58
C GLU A 37 11.66 -5.72 -9.91
N ARG A 38 11.45 -5.91 -8.59
CA ARG A 38 12.08 -7.01 -7.84
C ARG A 38 11.62 -8.38 -8.33
N GLY A 39 10.33 -8.54 -8.65
CA GLY A 39 9.77 -9.75 -9.24
C GLY A 39 10.50 -10.15 -10.52
N VAL A 40 10.72 -9.18 -11.42
CA VAL A 40 11.47 -9.39 -12.66
C VAL A 40 12.90 -9.87 -12.38
N LEU A 41 13.60 -9.27 -11.41
CA LEU A 41 14.96 -9.68 -11.05
C LEU A 41 15.03 -11.10 -10.47
N LEU A 42 14.03 -11.49 -9.68
CA LEU A 42 13.91 -12.84 -9.10
C LEU A 42 13.63 -13.88 -10.18
N GLU A 43 12.74 -13.60 -11.13
CA GLU A 43 12.46 -14.46 -12.28
C GLU A 43 13.73 -14.69 -13.14
N LEU A 44 14.48 -13.63 -13.40
CA LEU A 44 15.73 -13.67 -14.18
C LEU A 44 16.87 -14.43 -13.49
N ALA A 45 16.81 -14.62 -12.17
CA ALA A 45 17.86 -15.31 -11.42
C ALA A 45 17.85 -16.84 -11.66
N GLY A 46 16.72 -17.43 -12.09
CA GLY A 46 16.54 -18.84 -12.49
C GLY A 46 16.80 -19.89 -11.40
N THR A 47 17.40 -19.48 -10.28
CA THR A 47 17.67 -20.25 -9.06
C THR A 47 17.28 -19.36 -7.89
N PRO A 48 16.72 -19.92 -6.81
CA PRO A 48 16.27 -19.12 -5.67
C PRO A 48 17.46 -18.31 -5.18
N VAL A 49 17.35 -17.00 -5.35
CA VAL A 49 18.24 -16.06 -4.72
C VAL A 49 18.15 -16.38 -3.23
N SER A 50 19.28 -16.62 -2.58
CA SER A 50 19.30 -16.73 -1.12
C SER A 50 18.90 -15.36 -0.58
N GLU A 51 17.61 -15.14 -0.39
CA GLU A 51 17.11 -13.94 0.25
C GLU A 51 17.78 -13.85 1.61
N THR A 52 18.52 -12.78 1.81
CA THR A 52 19.19 -12.57 3.09
C THR A 52 18.10 -12.37 4.14
N GLN A 53 18.37 -12.83 5.37
CA GLN A 53 17.45 -12.64 6.49
C GLN A 53 17.02 -11.17 6.66
N GLU A 54 17.87 -10.23 6.25
CA GLU A 54 17.59 -8.80 6.23
C GLU A 54 16.49 -8.42 5.23
N VAL A 55 16.50 -8.93 4.00
CA VAL A 55 15.43 -8.68 3.01
C VAL A 55 14.09 -9.17 3.53
N LEU A 56 14.06 -10.37 4.12
CA LEU A 56 12.84 -10.94 4.71
C LEU A 56 12.28 -10.10 5.87
N LYS A 57 13.16 -9.49 6.69
CA LYS A 57 12.74 -8.58 7.76
C LYS A 57 12.11 -7.30 7.19
N LEU A 58 12.72 -6.73 6.15
CA LEU A 58 12.20 -5.54 5.48
C LEU A 58 10.85 -5.82 4.81
N ASP A 59 10.69 -6.99 4.18
CA ASP A 59 9.41 -7.41 3.61
C ASP A 59 8.32 -7.57 4.66
N ARG A 60 8.66 -8.18 5.79
CA ARG A 60 7.71 -8.29 6.90
C ARG A 60 7.25 -6.91 7.39
N TYR A 61 8.18 -5.96 7.48
CA TYR A 61 7.83 -4.58 7.84
C TYR A 61 6.82 -3.98 6.85
N VAL A 62 7.03 -4.12 5.55
CA VAL A 62 6.08 -3.60 4.54
C VAL A 62 4.71 -4.28 4.68
N CYS A 63 4.68 -5.60 4.87
CA CYS A 63 3.43 -6.34 5.12
C CYS A 63 2.69 -5.81 6.35
N ASP A 64 3.39 -5.58 7.46
CA ASP A 64 2.81 -5.06 8.70
C ASP A 64 2.24 -3.63 8.49
N GLN A 65 2.92 -2.79 7.70
CA GLN A 65 2.41 -1.47 7.33
C GLN A 65 1.13 -1.57 6.50
N VAL A 66 1.10 -2.43 5.47
CA VAL A 66 -0.09 -2.64 4.64
C VAL A 66 -1.28 -3.08 5.49
N GLN A 67 -1.10 -4.06 6.38
CA GLN A 67 -2.15 -4.54 7.28
C GLN A 67 -2.66 -3.44 8.20
N THR A 68 -1.74 -2.64 8.77
CA THR A 68 -2.08 -1.51 9.64
C THR A 68 -2.91 -0.47 8.88
N THR A 69 -2.47 -0.08 7.68
CA THR A 69 -3.19 0.89 6.85
C THR A 69 -4.57 0.38 6.44
N GLN A 70 -4.70 -0.91 6.08
CA GLN A 70 -6.00 -1.52 5.76
C GLN A 70 -6.96 -1.49 6.96
N ALA A 71 -6.47 -1.78 8.16
CA ALA A 71 -7.27 -1.71 9.38
C ALA A 71 -7.77 -0.28 9.66
N VAL A 72 -6.88 0.71 9.50
CA VAL A 72 -7.23 2.13 9.66
C VAL A 72 -8.27 2.56 8.63
N LEU A 73 -8.07 2.25 7.34
CA LEU A 73 -9.01 2.59 6.27
C LEU A 73 -10.39 1.95 6.51
N THR A 74 -10.42 0.68 6.91
CA THR A 74 -11.67 -0.02 7.25
C THR A 74 -12.41 0.66 8.38
N SER A 75 -11.70 1.07 9.43
CA SER A 75 -12.27 1.83 10.55
C SER A 75 -12.85 3.18 10.10
N LEU A 76 -12.10 3.94 9.29
CA LEU A 76 -12.54 5.24 8.78
C LEU A 76 -13.76 5.12 7.88
N LEU A 77 -13.81 4.13 6.99
CA LEU A 77 -14.97 3.86 6.13
C LEU A 77 -16.21 3.48 6.95
N GLY A 78 -16.02 2.70 8.01
CA GLY A 78 -17.08 2.38 8.97
C GLY A 78 -17.63 3.63 9.66
N GLN A 79 -16.75 4.50 10.17
CA GLN A 79 -17.14 5.76 10.81
C GLN A 79 -17.83 6.72 9.85
N ALA A 80 -17.35 6.85 8.61
CA ALA A 80 -17.97 7.66 7.57
C ALA A 80 -19.39 7.17 7.26
N THR A 81 -19.57 5.86 7.18
CA THR A 81 -20.89 5.24 6.94
C THR A 81 -21.86 5.52 8.08
N VAL A 82 -21.43 5.36 9.33
CA VAL A 82 -22.25 5.69 10.52
C VAL A 82 -22.62 7.17 10.54
N THR A 83 -21.67 8.05 10.24
CA THR A 83 -21.89 9.50 10.19
C THR A 83 -22.90 9.87 9.12
N ARG A 84 -22.76 9.30 7.91
CA ARG A 84 -23.72 9.49 6.82
C ARG A 84 -25.13 9.06 7.21
N HIS A 85 -25.28 7.89 7.82
CA HIS A 85 -26.60 7.43 8.28
C HIS A 85 -27.21 8.31 9.36
N ARG A 86 -26.41 8.81 10.31
CA ARG A 86 -26.88 9.76 11.32
C ARG A 86 -27.37 11.06 10.69
N LEU A 87 -26.61 11.61 9.74
CA LEU A 87 -26.99 12.82 9.03
C LEU A 87 -28.28 12.62 8.22
N GLN A 88 -28.42 11.49 7.52
CA GLN A 88 -29.65 11.14 6.81
C GLN A 88 -30.86 11.05 7.75
N GLY A 89 -30.71 10.38 8.89
CA GLY A 89 -31.78 10.28 9.89
C GLY A 89 -32.18 11.64 10.48
N LEU A 90 -31.21 12.53 10.71
CA LEU A 90 -31.47 13.90 11.16
C LEU A 90 -32.21 14.71 10.09
N ARG A 91 -31.79 14.65 8.83
CA ARG A 91 -32.46 15.31 7.70
C ARG A 91 -33.92 14.87 7.57
N GLN A 92 -34.17 13.56 7.62
CA GLN A 92 -35.53 13.00 7.59
C GLN A 92 -36.41 13.55 8.72
N ARG A 93 -35.88 13.60 9.95
CA ARG A 93 -36.61 14.14 11.11
C ARG A 93 -36.90 15.63 11.00
N LEU A 94 -36.03 16.38 10.33
CA LEU A 94 -36.19 17.81 10.11
C LEU A 94 -37.00 18.15 8.85
N GLY A 95 -37.48 17.14 8.10
CA GLY A 95 -38.18 17.35 6.83
C GLY A 95 -37.31 17.97 5.73
N VAL A 96 -35.98 17.92 5.89
CA VAL A 96 -35.03 18.44 4.91
C VAL A 96 -34.86 17.39 3.81
N PRO A 97 -35.15 17.71 2.54
CA PRO A 97 -34.96 16.77 1.44
C PRO A 97 -33.49 16.36 1.31
N ASP A 98 -33.27 15.13 0.83
CA ASP A 98 -31.93 14.60 0.61
C ASP A 98 -31.25 15.47 -0.44
N SER A 99 -30.23 16.23 -0.04
CA SER A 99 -29.42 16.99 -0.99
C SER A 99 -28.59 15.96 -1.75
N ALA A 100 -28.66 15.99 -3.08
CA ALA A 100 -27.84 15.15 -3.94
C ALA A 100 -26.37 15.23 -3.47
N PRO A 101 -25.62 14.11 -3.48
CA PRO A 101 -24.22 14.16 -3.09
C PRO A 101 -23.52 15.21 -3.95
N GLU A 102 -22.91 16.21 -3.30
CA GLU A 102 -21.97 17.09 -3.98
C GLU A 102 -20.86 16.18 -4.50
N THR A 103 -20.88 15.94 -5.81
CA THR A 103 -19.80 15.26 -6.49
C THR A 103 -18.58 16.16 -6.36
N MET A 104 -17.74 15.87 -5.36
CA MET A 104 -16.42 16.47 -5.33
C MET A 104 -15.66 15.89 -6.53
N SER A 105 -15.52 16.71 -7.58
CA SER A 105 -14.59 16.42 -8.67
C SER A 105 -13.20 16.34 -8.06
N VAL A 106 -12.71 15.12 -7.91
CA VAL A 106 -11.28 14.89 -7.70
C VAL A 106 -10.66 15.03 -9.08
N GLU A 107 -10.09 16.20 -9.37
CA GLU A 107 -9.24 16.39 -10.56
C GLU A 107 -8.03 15.45 -10.42
N ALA A 108 -7.80 14.64 -11.47
CA ALA A 108 -6.71 13.67 -11.56
C ALA A 108 -5.43 14.32 -12.09
#